data_AF-A0A971X5V8-F1
#
_entry.id   AF-A0A971X5V8-F1
#
_cell.length_a   1.000
_cell.length_b   1.000
_cell.length_c   1.000
_cell.angle_alpha   90.00
_cell.angle_beta   90.00
_cell.angle_gamma   90.00
#
_symmetry.space_group_name_H-M   'P 1'
#
loop_
_entity.id
_entity.type
_entity.pdbx_description
1 polymer ?
#
loop_
_entity_poly.entity_id
_entity_poly.type
_entity_poly.pdbx_seq_one_letter_code
_entity_poly.pdbx_strand_id
1 'polypeptide(L)'
;MSRYIKVSAISGSLCHSNDPGKSPQQLVEKVKAFWQRKLEAILPDKPDFIVLPECCDIIFGLSREQSIEYSNYKGNQMRDFLWISQKRTIAALP
;
A
#
# COMPACT_ATOMS: atom_id res chain seq x y z
N MET A 1 -33.86 -7.17 -5.81
CA MET A 1 -32.90 -6.91 -6.91
C MET A 1 -31.50 -7.12 -6.37
N SER A 2 -30.64 -7.88 -7.07
CA SER A 2 -29.24 -8.07 -6.69
C SER A 2 -28.35 -7.05 -7.38
N ARG A 3 -27.36 -6.48 -6.67
CA ARG A 3 -26.33 -5.61 -7.24
C ARG A 3 -25.02 -6.39 -7.36
N TYR A 4 -24.47 -6.47 -8.57
CA TYR A 4 -23.17 -7.10 -8.79
C TYR A 4 -22.06 -6.17 -8.29
N ILE A 5 -21.06 -6.74 -7.61
CA ILE A 5 -19.84 -6.05 -7.18
C ILE A 5 -18.63 -6.89 -7.55
N LYS A 6 -17.56 -6.23 -7.97
CA LYS A 6 -16.25 -6.84 -8.23
C LYS A 6 -15.31 -6.49 -7.09
N VAL A 7 -14.79 -7.51 -6.43
CA VAL A 7 -13.85 -7.37 -5.32
C VAL A 7 -12.53 -8.00 -5.72
N SER A 8 -11.44 -7.23 -5.63
CA SER A 8 -10.08 -7.74 -5.80
C SER A 8 -9.39 -7.78 -4.44
N ALA A 9 -8.98 -8.97 -4.01
CA ALA A 9 -8.20 -9.16 -2.79
C ALA A 9 -6.74 -9.38 -3.15
N ILE A 10 -5.85 -8.51 -2.68
CA ILE A 10 -4.41 -8.72 -2.83
C ILE A 10 -3.92 -9.51 -1.62
N SER A 11 -3.41 -10.71 -1.86
CA SER A 11 -2.74 -11.54 -0.86
C SER A 11 -1.26 -11.73 -1.23
N GLY A 12 -0.42 -12.07 -0.26
CA GLY A 12 0.99 -12.38 -0.46
C GLY A 12 1.93 -11.58 0.44
N SER A 13 3.24 -11.79 0.25
CA SER A 13 4.28 -11.15 1.06
C SER A 13 4.15 -9.63 1.06
N LEU A 14 4.14 -9.05 2.25
CA LEU A 14 4.25 -7.61 2.46
C LEU A 14 5.67 -7.13 2.14
N CYS A 15 5.83 -5.81 2.09
CA CYS A 15 7.12 -5.19 1.80
C CYS A 15 8.16 -5.63 2.85
N HIS A 16 9.35 -6.00 2.39
CA HIS A 16 10.47 -6.43 3.23
C HIS A 16 11.69 -5.54 2.98
N SER A 17 12.43 -5.20 4.03
CA SER A 17 13.71 -4.50 3.96
C SER A 17 14.76 -5.24 4.77
N ASN A 18 15.93 -5.48 4.16
CA ASN A 18 17.10 -6.08 4.83
C ASN A 18 18.18 -5.03 5.11
N ASP A 19 17.87 -3.76 4.83
CA ASP A 19 18.86 -2.69 4.78
C ASP A 19 18.74 -1.82 6.03
N PRO A 20 19.72 -1.89 6.95
CA PRO A 20 19.66 -1.16 8.21
C PRO A 20 20.03 0.32 8.05
N GLY A 21 20.51 0.78 6.89
CA GLY A 21 20.95 2.16 6.67
C GLY A 21 19.89 3.09 6.12
N LYS A 22 18.68 2.60 5.83
CA LYS A 22 17.63 3.40 5.18
C LYS A 22 16.98 4.37 6.15
N SER A 23 16.85 5.63 5.71
CA SER A 23 16.07 6.61 6.43
C SER A 23 14.59 6.24 6.47
N PRO A 24 13.83 6.72 7.47
CA PRO A 24 12.38 6.48 7.54
C PRO A 24 11.63 6.89 6.27
N GLN A 25 12.06 7.98 5.61
CA GLN A 25 11.51 8.42 4.33
C GLN A 25 11.74 7.40 3.21
N GLN A 26 12.95 6.88 3.09
CA GLN A 26 13.27 5.86 2.08
C GLN A 26 12.47 4.57 2.29
N LEU A 27 12.19 4.22 3.56
CA LEU A 27 11.34 3.08 3.90
C LEU A 27 9.88 3.32 3.50
N VAL A 28 9.33 4.52 3.77
CA VAL A 28 7.97 4.88 3.35
C VAL A 28 7.83 4.86 1.83
N GLU A 29 8.75 5.48 1.10
CA GLU A 29 8.72 5.48 -0.37
C GLU A 29 8.86 4.06 -0.95
N LYS A 30 9.63 3.19 -0.31
CA LYS A 30 9.71 1.78 -0.68
C LYS A 30 8.37 1.06 -0.54
N VAL A 31 7.63 1.31 0.55
CA VAL A 31 6.30 0.72 0.76
C VAL A 31 5.28 1.28 -0.24
N LYS A 32 5.31 2.59 -0.52
CA LYS A 32 4.48 3.21 -1.57
C LYS A 32 4.75 2.58 -2.94
N ALA A 33 6.02 2.46 -3.34
CA ALA A 33 6.40 1.86 -4.62
C ALA A 33 6.01 0.38 -4.73
N PHE A 34 6.12 -0.38 -3.63
CA PHE A 34 5.64 -1.76 -3.56
C PHE A 34 4.14 -1.85 -3.85
N TRP A 35 3.34 -1.04 -3.15
CA TRP A 35 1.89 -1.04 -3.34
C TRP A 35 1.45 -0.47 -4.67
N GLN A 36 2.12 0.56 -5.18
CA GLN A 36 1.85 1.11 -6.50
C GLN A 36 1.88 0.00 -7.56
N ARG A 37 2.96 -0.80 -7.61
CA ARG A 37 3.10 -1.90 -8.57
C ARG A 37 2.02 -2.96 -8.41
N LYS A 38 1.66 -3.29 -7.17
CA LYS A 38 0.61 -4.28 -6.87
C LYS A 38 -0.78 -3.79 -7.28
N LEU A 39 -1.07 -2.51 -7.07
CA LEU A 39 -2.33 -1.88 -7.46
C LEU A 39 -2.42 -1.76 -8.98
N GLU A 40 -1.37 -1.30 -9.65
CA GLU A 40 -1.31 -1.19 -11.12
C GLU A 40 -1.65 -2.51 -11.84
N ALA A 41 -1.31 -3.65 -11.25
CA ALA A 41 -1.62 -4.96 -11.82
C ALA A 41 -3.12 -5.32 -11.77
N ILE A 42 -3.89 -4.77 -10.82
CA ILE A 42 -5.32 -5.11 -10.63
C ILE A 42 -6.29 -4.00 -11.04
N LEU A 43 -5.79 -2.77 -11.21
CA LEU A 43 -6.61 -1.63 -11.64
C LEU A 43 -7.27 -1.83 -13.02
N PRO A 44 -6.67 -2.51 -14.01
CA PRO A 44 -7.33 -2.77 -15.30
C PRO A 44 -8.64 -3.57 -15.18
N ASP A 45 -8.78 -4.41 -14.15
CA ASP A 45 -10.00 -5.19 -13.91
C ASP A 45 -11.17 -4.34 -13.40
N LYS A 46 -10.94 -3.07 -13.05
CA LYS A 46 -11.93 -2.13 -12.50
C LYS A 46 -12.71 -2.70 -11.30
N PRO A 47 -12.03 -3.11 -10.21
CA PRO A 47 -12.72 -3.54 -9.00
C PRO A 47 -13.45 -2.38 -8.32
N ASP A 48 -14.63 -2.67 -7.75
CA ASP A 48 -15.36 -1.72 -6.90
C ASP A 48 -14.69 -1.59 -5.53
N PHE A 49 -14.11 -2.70 -5.05
CA PHE A 49 -13.39 -2.76 -3.78
C PHE A 49 -12.05 -3.47 -3.96
N ILE A 50 -11.01 -2.89 -3.38
CA ILE A 50 -9.70 -3.51 -3.22
C ILE A 50 -9.50 -3.79 -1.75
N VAL A 51 -9.26 -5.06 -1.41
CA VAL A 51 -8.95 -5.49 -0.05
C VAL A 51 -7.46 -5.75 0.06
N LEU A 52 -6.83 -5.10 1.04
CA LEU A 52 -5.41 -5.25 1.35
C LEU A 52 -5.23 -6.11 2.61
N PRO A 53 -4.08 -6.78 2.78
CA PRO A 53 -3.78 -7.53 4.00
C PRO A 53 -3.75 -6.65 5.24
N GLU A 54 -3.96 -7.27 6.40
CA GLU A 54 -3.72 -6.62 7.69
C GLU A 54 -2.29 -6.07 7.74
N CYS A 55 -2.14 -4.89 8.35
CA CYS A 55 -0.85 -4.19 8.44
C CYS A 55 -0.19 -3.96 7.07
N CYS A 56 -0.95 -3.71 6.00
CA CYS A 56 -0.39 -3.44 4.68
C CYS A 56 0.66 -2.31 4.64
N ASP A 57 0.65 -1.42 5.62
CA ASP A 57 1.53 -0.27 5.77
C ASP A 57 2.74 -0.52 6.70
N ILE A 58 3.04 -1.78 7.05
CA ILE A 58 4.28 -2.15 7.76
C ILE A 58 5.33 -2.67 6.78
N ILE A 59 6.58 -2.63 7.23
CA ILE A 59 7.72 -3.20 6.51
C ILE A 59 8.43 -4.21 7.40
N PHE A 60 8.63 -5.42 6.88
CA PHE A 60 9.33 -6.49 7.60
C PHE A 60 10.85 -6.36 7.47
N GLY A 61 11.58 -6.99 8.39
CA GLY A 61 13.05 -7.07 8.38
C GLY A 61 13.78 -5.89 9.04
N LEU A 62 13.04 -4.97 9.66
CA LEU A 62 13.61 -3.90 10.48
C LEU A 62 13.92 -4.38 11.90
N SER A 63 14.94 -3.78 12.52
CA SER A 63 15.10 -3.83 13.98
C SER A 63 13.93 -3.14 14.68
N ARG A 64 13.80 -3.34 16.00
CA ARG A 64 12.72 -2.76 16.80
C ARG A 64 12.78 -1.23 16.78
N GLU A 65 13.97 -0.67 16.92
CA GLU A 65 14.22 0.77 16.94
C GLU A 65 13.82 1.40 15.59
N GLN A 66 14.24 0.78 14.49
CA GLN A 66 13.86 1.22 13.14
C GLN A 66 12.37 1.10 12.87
N SER A 67 11.70 0.06 13.40
CA SER A 67 10.26 -0.11 13.26
C SER A 67 9.49 1.01 13.98
N ILE A 68 9.94 1.41 15.16
CA ILE A 68 9.38 2.55 15.91
C ILE A 68 9.61 3.85 15.16
N GLU A 69 10.84 4.10 14.71
CA GLU A 69 11.19 5.31 13.95
C GLU A 69 10.39 5.41 12.65
N TYR A 70 10.30 4.31 11.91
CA TYR A 70 9.45 4.19 10.73
C TYR A 70 7.99 4.48 11.04
N SER A 71 7.44 3.90 12.10
CA SER A 71 6.02 4.07 12.46
C SER A 71 5.71 5.52 12.83
N ASN A 72 6.60 6.17 13.58
CA ASN A 72 6.48 7.58 13.95
C ASN A 72 6.57 8.50 12.73
N TYR A 73 7.51 8.24 11.81
CA TYR A 73 7.68 9.05 10.61
C TYR A 73 6.57 8.83 9.57
N LYS A 74 6.14 7.58 9.37
CA LYS A 74 5.11 7.20 8.40
C LYS A 74 3.82 7.98 8.64
N GLY A 75 3.38 8.10 9.89
CA GLY A 75 2.13 8.78 10.23
C GLY A 75 0.97 8.37 9.30
N ASN A 76 0.34 9.34 8.65
CA ASN A 76 -0.76 9.11 7.70
C ASN A 76 -0.33 8.96 6.24
N GLN A 77 0.97 9.00 5.92
CA GLN A 77 1.44 9.05 4.54
C GLN A 77 0.96 7.87 3.68
N MET A 78 0.87 6.66 4.26
CA MET A 78 0.35 5.48 3.56
C MET A 78 -1.16 5.57 3.32
N ARG A 79 -1.92 6.11 4.28
CA ARG A 79 -3.36 6.38 4.12
C ARG A 79 -3.60 7.37 3.00
N ASP A 80 -2.85 8.48 3.00
CA ASP A 80 -2.99 9.54 2.00
C ASP A 80 -2.62 9.04 0.59
N PHE A 81 -1.56 8.22 0.49
CA PHE A 81 -1.18 7.56 -0.75
C PHE A 81 -2.28 6.64 -1.31
N LEU A 82 -2.87 5.79 -0.47
CA LEU A 82 -3.96 4.89 -0.88
C LEU A 82 -5.22 5.66 -1.27
N TRP A 83 -5.52 6.75 -0.55
CA TRP A 83 -6.66 7.63 -0.85
C TRP A 83 -6.51 8.33 -2.21
N ILE A 84 -5.34 8.92 -2.49
CA ILE A 84 -5.06 9.58 -3.78
C ILE A 84 -5.10 8.56 -4.93
N SER A 85 -4.57 7.36 -4.70
CA SER A 85 -4.58 6.28 -5.70
C SER A 85 -6.01 5.92 -6.12
N GLN A 86 -6.97 5.91 -5.18
CA GLN A 86 -8.38 5.68 -5.49
C GLN A 86 -8.98 6.77 -6.38
N LYS A 87 -8.66 8.05 -6.13
CA LYS A 87 -9.19 9.19 -6.91
C LYS A 87 -8.71 9.17 -8.36
N ARG A 88 -7.46 8.75 -8.62
CA ARG A 88 -6.94 8.60 -9.99
C ARG A 88 -7.68 7.53 -10.77
N THR A 89 -8.09 6.44 -10.11
CA THR A 89 -8.93 5.41 -10.72
C THR A 89 -10.31 5.95 -11.10
N ILE A 90 -10.91 6.80 -10.27
CA ILE A 90 -12.23 7.40 -10.55
C ILE A 90 -12.16 8.44 -11.67
N ALA A 91 -11.10 9.25 -11.71
CA ALA A 91 -10.91 10.28 -12.74
C ALA A 91 -10.53 9.74 -14.13
N ALA A 92 -10.13 8.46 -14.23
CA ALA A 92 -9.79 7.79 -15.48
C ALA A 92 -10.95 6.96 -16.08
N LEU A 93 -12.14 7.04 -15.49
CA LEU A 93 -13.36 6.42 -16.04
C LEU A 93 -14.08 7.45 -16.93
N PRO A 94 -14.44 7.11 -18.18
CA PRO A 94 -15.18 7.98 -19.09
C PRO A 94 -16.61 8.27 -18.62
#